data_AF-A0A5C5BQL9-F1
#
_entry.id   AF-A0A5C5BQL9-F1
#
_cell.length_a   1.000
_cell.length_b   1.000
_cell.length_c   1.000
_cell.angle_alpha   90.00
_cell.angle_beta   90.00
_cell.angle_gamma   90.00
#
_symmetry.space_group_name_H-M   'P 1'
#
loop_
_entity.id
_entity.type
_entity.pdbx_description
1 polymer ?
#
loop_
_entity_poly.entity_id
_entity_poly.type
_entity_poly.pdbx_seq_one_letter_code
_entity_poly.pdbx_strand_id
1 'polypeptide(L)'
;MRLDDVNALVDALRVSDRERKRLFGEADCYVTTVNAPSASALREIATVTDSPIKRSEYNGVTFLSITYRGYEFNCLSGEVA
;
A
#
# COMPACT_ATOMS: atom_id res chain seq x y z
N MET A 1 13.75 5.81 -0.40
CA MET A 1 13.47 4.55 0.34
C MET A 1 14.37 3.42 -0.21
N ARG A 2 14.68 2.35 0.54
CA ARG A 2 15.31 1.13 -0.01
C ARG A 2 14.29 0.00 -0.18
N LEU A 3 14.54 -0.93 -1.10
CA LEU A 3 13.68 -2.11 -1.29
C LEU A 3 13.55 -2.95 0.00
N ASP A 4 14.62 -3.06 0.78
CA ASP A 4 14.62 -3.78 2.05
C ASP A 4 13.66 -3.16 3.08
N ASP A 5 13.50 -1.83 3.07
CA ASP A 5 12.56 -1.14 3.96
C ASP A 5 11.11 -1.52 3.62
N VAL A 6 10.79 -1.58 2.32
CA VAL A 6 9.46 -1.98 1.84
C VAL A 6 9.20 -3.45 2.14
N ASN A 7 10.20 -4.31 1.96
CA ASN A 7 10.11 -5.73 2.30
C ASN A 7 9.85 -5.96 3.79
N ALA A 8 10.61 -5.28 4.65
CA ALA A 8 10.44 -5.37 6.10
C ALA A 8 9.04 -4.93 6.54
N LEU A 9 8.50 -3.87 5.93
CA LEU A 9 7.14 -3.41 6.18
C LEU A 9 6.11 -4.48 5.75
N VAL A 10 6.22 -5.02 4.54
CA VAL A 10 5.31 -6.08 4.06
C VAL A 10 5.37 -7.32 4.97
N ASP A 11 6.56 -7.73 5.40
CA ASP A 11 6.72 -8.89 6.27
C ASP A 11 6.14 -8.63 7.68
N ALA A 12 6.28 -7.42 8.21
CA ALA A 12 5.62 -7.01 9.46
C ALA A 12 4.08 -7.04 9.34
N LEU A 13 3.53 -6.57 8.22
CA LEU A 13 2.09 -6.62 7.96
C LEU A 13 1.58 -8.06 7.85
N ARG A 14 2.36 -8.97 7.26
CA ARG A 14 2.04 -10.40 7.19
C ARG A 14 2.03 -11.08 8.55
N VAL A 15 2.92 -10.68 9.45
CA VAL A 15 2.89 -11.16 10.84
C VAL A 15 1.64 -10.62 11.54
N SER A 16 1.35 -9.33 11.42
CA SER A 16 0.17 -8.70 12.02
C SER A 16 -1.14 -9.32 11.53
N ASP A 17 -1.29 -9.55 10.22
CA ASP A 17 -2.45 -10.22 9.63
C ASP A 17 -2.65 -11.64 10.22
N ARG A 18 -1.57 -12.43 10.31
CA ARG A 18 -1.63 -13.78 10.90
C ARG A 18 -2.03 -13.74 12.37
N GLU A 19 -1.49 -12.83 13.17
CA GLU A 19 -1.85 -12.70 14.58
C GLU A 19 -3.30 -12.24 14.76
N ARG A 20 -3.78 -11.30 13.93
CA ARG A 20 -5.19 -10.89 13.97
C ARG A 20 -6.13 -12.03 13.60
N LYS A 21 -5.81 -12.82 12.57
CA LYS A 21 -6.59 -14.03 12.20
C LYS A 21 -6.67 -15.03 13.35
N ARG A 22 -5.57 -15.23 14.08
CA ARG A 22 -5.53 -16.10 15.27
C ARG A 22 -6.42 -15.60 16.40
N LEU A 23 -6.44 -14.29 16.65
CA LEU A 23 -7.16 -13.68 17.77
C LEU A 23 -8.65 -13.47 17.50
N PHE A 24 -9.02 -13.09 16.27
CA PHE A 24 -10.36 -12.61 15.93
C PHE A 24 -11.10 -13.47 14.88
N GLY A 25 -10.45 -14.48 14.30
CA GLY A 25 -11.01 -15.29 13.21
C GLY A 25 -10.80 -14.70 11.81
N GLU A 26 -11.03 -15.50 10.77
CA GLU A 26 -10.65 -15.21 9.37
C GLU A 26 -11.37 -14.03 8.72
N ALA A 27 -12.52 -13.59 9.24
CA ALA A 27 -13.45 -12.77 8.46
C ALA A 27 -13.06 -11.28 8.33
N ASP A 28 -12.40 -10.68 9.32
CA ASP A 28 -12.42 -9.20 9.47
C ASP A 28 -11.06 -8.50 9.58
N CYS A 29 -9.95 -9.12 9.15
CA CYS A 29 -8.61 -8.53 9.34
C CYS A 29 -7.83 -8.33 8.03
N TYR A 30 -8.43 -7.70 7.04
CA TYR A 30 -7.73 -7.28 5.82
C TYR A 30 -6.91 -6.01 6.08
N VAL A 31 -5.70 -6.14 6.62
CA VAL A 31 -4.68 -5.09 6.43
C VAL A 31 -3.95 -5.39 5.14
N THR A 32 -4.64 -5.29 4.00
CA THR A 32 -4.02 -5.43 2.68
C THR A 32 -3.64 -4.10 2.07
N THR A 33 -4.02 -2.97 2.70
CA THR A 33 -3.83 -1.63 2.16
C THR A 33 -2.97 -0.77 3.08
N VAL A 34 -1.98 -0.10 2.50
CA VAL A 34 -1.05 0.82 3.18
C VAL A 34 -1.16 2.19 2.54
N ASN A 35 -1.57 3.19 3.32
CA ASN A 35 -1.60 4.57 2.86
C ASN A 35 -0.18 5.15 2.86
N ALA A 36 0.34 5.48 1.68
CA ALA A 36 1.54 6.28 1.53
C ALA A 36 1.22 7.75 1.92
N PRO A 37 2.15 8.46 2.57
CA PRO A 37 1.92 9.82 3.07
C PRO A 37 1.83 10.87 1.95
N SER A 38 2.33 10.55 0.75
CA SER A 38 2.33 11.46 -0.40
C SER A 38 2.48 10.68 -1.71
N ALA A 39 2.14 11.34 -2.82
CA ALA A 39 2.34 10.79 -4.16
C ALA A 39 3.85 10.57 -4.47
N SER A 40 4.74 11.41 -3.91
CA SER A 40 6.18 11.21 -4.02
C SER A 40 6.65 9.94 -3.31
N ALA A 41 6.17 9.69 -2.09
CA ALA A 41 6.49 8.46 -1.36
C ALA A 41 5.99 7.22 -2.11
N LEU A 42 4.78 7.28 -2.68
CA LEU A 42 4.24 6.17 -3.48
C LEU A 42 5.08 5.92 -4.75
N ARG A 43 5.53 6.97 -5.44
CA ARG A 43 6.42 6.85 -6.61
C ARG A 43 7.78 6.28 -6.25
N GLU A 44 8.34 6.64 -5.09
CA GLU A 44 9.55 6.02 -4.58
C GLU A 44 9.36 4.52 -4.33
N ILE A 45 8.27 4.13 -3.66
CA ILE A 45 7.94 2.71 -3.44
C ILE A 45 7.83 1.99 -4.78
N ALA A 46 7.04 2.54 -5.72
CA ALA A 46 6.86 1.97 -7.05
C ALA A 46 8.20 1.76 -7.80
N THR A 47 9.12 2.71 -7.66
CA THR A 47 10.45 2.64 -8.27
C THR A 47 11.29 1.53 -7.65
N VAL A 48 11.36 1.45 -6.33
CA VAL A 48 12.20 0.44 -5.67
C VAL A 48 11.62 -0.97 -5.75
N THR A 49 10.29 -1.09 -5.85
CA THR A 49 9.60 -2.39 -6.03
C THR A 49 9.38 -2.76 -7.49
N ASP A 50 9.84 -1.93 -8.44
CA ASP A 50 9.59 -2.09 -9.88
C ASP A 50 8.12 -2.41 -10.20
N SER A 51 7.22 -1.65 -9.58
CA SER A 51 5.77 -1.90 -9.64
C SER A 51 5.06 -0.81 -10.43
N PRO A 52 4.15 -1.18 -11.36
CA PRO A 52 3.42 -0.20 -12.15
C PRO A 52 2.45 0.59 -11.26
N ILE A 53 2.43 1.91 -11.43
CA ILE A 53 1.47 2.79 -10.77
C ILE A 53 0.14 2.75 -11.51
N LYS A 54 -0.92 2.40 -10.80
CA LYS A 54 -2.30 2.56 -11.23
C LYS A 54 -2.79 3.93 -10.80
N ARG A 55 -3.50 4.60 -11.70
CA ARG A 55 -4.20 5.86 -11.42
C ARG A 55 -5.69 5.62 -11.58
N SER A 56 -6.48 6.08 -10.61
CA SER A 56 -7.93 6.15 -10.71
C SER A 56 -8.43 7.53 -10.27
N GLU A 57 -9.57 7.93 -10.82
CA GLU A 57 -10.22 9.20 -10.47
C GLU A 57 -11.62 8.91 -9.94
N TYR A 58 -11.95 9.57 -8.83
CA TYR A 58 -13.27 9.46 -8.23
C TYR A 58 -13.66 10.82 -7.64
N ASN A 59 -14.78 11.39 -8.10
CA ASN A 59 -15.28 12.71 -7.68
C ASN A 59 -14.22 13.83 -7.76
N GLY A 60 -13.41 13.85 -8.81
CA GLY A 60 -12.35 14.86 -9.00
C GLY A 60 -11.11 14.65 -8.13
N VAL A 61 -11.04 13.55 -7.37
CA VAL A 61 -9.88 13.17 -6.57
C VAL A 61 -9.07 12.10 -7.30
N THR A 62 -7.77 12.32 -7.42
CA THR A 62 -6.85 11.34 -8.01
C THR A 62 -6.35 10.38 -6.93
N PHE A 63 -6.51 9.09 -7.17
CA PHE A 63 -5.94 8.02 -6.37
C PHE A 63 -4.82 7.36 -7.15
N LEU A 64 -3.68 7.19 -6.49
CA LEU A 64 -2.56 6.42 -7.02
C LEU A 64 -2.44 5.14 -6.20
N SER A 65 -2.18 4.02 -6.83
CA SER A 65 -1.90 2.77 -6.14
C SER A 65 -0.86 1.90 -6.85
N ILE A 66 -0.21 1.04 -6.07
CA ILE A 66 0.62 -0.06 -6.58
C ILE A 66 0.24 -1.34 -5.83
N THR A 67 0.51 -2.48 -6.45
CA THR A 67 0.41 -3.77 -5.77
C THR A 67 1.80 -4.39 -5.68
N TYR A 68 2.23 -4.72 -4.47
CA TYR A 68 3.51 -5.38 -4.23
C TYR A 68 3.36 -6.51 -3.23
N ARG A 69 3.79 -7.73 -3.60
CA ARG A 69 3.76 -8.94 -2.75
C ARG A 69 2.40 -9.22 -2.08
N GLY A 70 1.30 -8.88 -2.76
CA GLY A 70 -0.08 -9.07 -2.28
C GLY A 70 -0.64 -7.93 -1.43
N TYR A 71 0.12 -6.85 -1.24
CA TYR A 71 -0.31 -5.65 -0.53
C TYR A 71 -0.51 -4.50 -1.52
N GLU A 72 -1.57 -3.73 -1.30
CA GLU A 72 -1.82 -2.48 -2.00
C GLU A 72 -1.20 -1.33 -1.21
N PHE A 73 -0.38 -0.52 -1.88
CA PHE A 73 0.00 0.78 -1.37
C PHE A 73 -0.81 1.82 -2.15
N ASN A 74 -1.43 2.77 -1.45
CA ASN A 74 -2.24 3.79 -2.09
C ASN A 74 -1.93 5.19 -1.57
N CYS A 75 -2.25 6.20 -2.35
CA CYS A 75 -2.13 7.59 -1.97
C CYS A 75 -3.28 8.38 -2.58
N LEU A 76 -3.92 9.21 -1.77
CA LEU A 76 -4.75 10.31 -2.25
C LEU A 76 -3.81 11.41 -2.77
N SER A 77 -3.80 11.63 -4.07
CA SER A 77 -3.11 12.76 -4.68
C SER A 77 -4.08 13.94 -4.68
N GLY A 78 -3.93 14.83 -3.70
CA GLY A 78 -4.71 16.06 -3.59
C GLY A 78 -4.38 17.13 -4.64
N GLU A 79 -3.64 16.79 -5.69
CA GLU A 79 -3.48 17.67 -6.86
C GLU A 79 -4.83 17.69 -7.61
N VAL A 80 -5.66 18.66 -7.22
CA VAL A 80 -6.78 19.14 -8.02
C VAL A 80 -6.18 19.61 -9.35
N ALA A 81 -6.70 19.06 -10.45
CA ALA A 81 -6.32 19.42 -11.81
C ALA A 81 -6.38 20.93 -12.07
#